data_AF-A0A4S8LQ54-F1
#
_entry.id   AF-A0A4S8LQ54-F1
#
_cell.length_a   1.000
_cell.length_b   1.000
_cell.length_c   1.000
_cell.angle_alpha   90.00
_cell.angle_beta   90.00
_cell.angle_gamma   90.00
#
_symmetry.space_group_name_H-M   'P 1'
#
loop_
_entity.id
_entity.type
_entity.pdbx_description
1 polymer ?
#
loop_
_entity_poly.entity_id
_entity_poly.type
_entity_poly.pdbx_seq_one_letter_code
_entity_poly.pdbx_strand_id
1 'polypeptide(L)'
;MSSSSWPPQLKDWVAKCLGQMTESNRKEAQDELRQVIADAFAAHTLWTTDWDGVQLKSLLPKPPPTLGKRKSNESPPSNKKSKKSTVKQVTSGTASLDLNDQVALNRRAERFQREHEIERQKSLNGGQTSLKANSRNAHLFNHSRTGIYTPSRSASPYGNADEPEADPNVIDWDRYTIVGTSKEIFKDYLRLTSEPKPETIRPYAILQETLKQLKNRWREKCSYAWICNQLKSLRQDLTVQRIKNEFTVQVYEIHARMALESNDMVEYNQCQATLKALYELGIPGKVEEFTAYRILMLLHGRNRSELNLYVGQLTRKQKADPAVRHALDVQRSLTMGNYHALFLLYLNAPNMGAYIMDHFIDRERIRAMMVITRAYRSISLSFLEKELAFDDLDATRVFLESHKSSYFTNPQAPDKEKNLDCKSAIPYLAQSYEEKYRRVGIKGAI
;
A
#
# COMPACT_ATOMS: atom_id res chain seq x y z
N MET A 1 0.30 43.53 9.05
CA MET A 1 -1.16 43.72 9.11
C MET A 1 -1.63 44.22 7.74
N SER A 2 -2.05 43.29 6.88
CA SER A 2 -3.00 43.54 5.78
C SER A 2 -3.43 42.17 5.27
N SER A 3 -4.46 41.61 5.92
CA SER A 3 -5.21 40.49 5.37
C SER A 3 -5.67 40.87 3.97
N SER A 4 -5.27 40.12 2.95
CA SER A 4 -5.67 40.30 1.55
C SER A 4 -7.18 40.09 1.42
N SER A 5 -7.96 41.12 1.74
CA SER A 5 -9.41 41.11 1.62
C SER A 5 -9.77 41.21 0.16
N TRP A 6 -10.40 40.18 -0.39
CA TRP A 6 -10.91 40.21 -1.77
C TRP A 6 -12.17 41.10 -1.87
N PRO A 7 -12.39 41.82 -2.99
CA PRO A 7 -13.56 42.67 -3.19
C PRO A 7 -14.88 41.89 -3.00
N PRO A 8 -15.89 42.43 -2.30
CA PRO A 8 -17.19 41.77 -2.13
C PRO A 8 -17.87 41.44 -3.47
N GLN A 9 -17.82 42.37 -4.43
CA GLN A 9 -18.38 42.19 -5.78
C GLN A 9 -17.76 40.99 -6.53
N LEU A 10 -16.47 40.73 -6.34
CA LEU A 10 -15.80 39.56 -6.92
C LEU A 10 -16.32 38.26 -6.29
N LYS A 11 -16.56 38.23 -4.98
CA LYS A 11 -17.06 37.03 -4.27
C LYS A 11 -18.47 36.69 -4.72
N ASP A 12 -19.33 37.70 -4.88
CA ASP A 12 -20.71 37.53 -5.33
C ASP A 12 -20.75 37.07 -6.80
N TRP A 13 -19.87 37.62 -7.65
CA TRP A 13 -19.70 37.17 -9.03
C TRP A 13 -19.25 35.71 -9.14
N VAL A 14 -18.24 35.29 -8.36
CA VAL A 14 -17.78 33.89 -8.32
C VAL A 14 -18.89 32.95 -7.87
N ALA A 15 -19.68 33.33 -6.86
CA ALA A 15 -20.81 32.54 -6.39
C ALA A 15 -21.89 32.39 -7.48
N LYS A 16 -22.19 33.47 -8.21
CA LYS A 16 -23.15 33.49 -9.33
C LYS A 16 -22.67 32.59 -10.48
N CYS A 17 -21.40 32.66 -10.85
CA CYS A 17 -20.81 31.80 -11.88
C CYS A 17 -20.86 30.32 -11.49
N LEU A 18 -20.48 29.96 -10.25
CA LEU A 18 -20.54 28.58 -9.76
C LEU A 18 -21.97 28.03 -9.71
N GLY A 19 -22.97 28.87 -9.42
CA GLY A 19 -24.38 28.49 -9.41
C GLY A 19 -24.98 28.25 -10.81
N GLN A 20 -24.38 28.82 -11.86
CA GLN A 20 -24.80 28.66 -13.26
C GLN A 20 -24.09 27.50 -13.98
N MET A 21 -23.13 26.83 -13.32
CA MET A 21 -22.41 25.70 -13.91
C MET A 21 -23.28 24.44 -13.96
N THR A 22 -23.28 23.79 -15.11
CA THR A 22 -23.87 22.46 -15.34
C THR A 22 -22.77 21.42 -15.47
N GLU A 23 -23.10 20.13 -15.30
CA GLU A 23 -22.10 19.05 -15.31
C GLU A 23 -21.35 18.93 -16.66
N SER A 24 -21.94 19.43 -17.75
CA SER A 24 -21.33 19.44 -19.09
C SER A 24 -20.34 20.58 -19.34
N ASN A 25 -20.50 21.75 -18.69
CA ASN A 25 -19.65 22.93 -18.92
C ASN A 25 -18.77 23.29 -17.71
N ARG A 26 -18.84 22.53 -16.61
CA ARG A 26 -18.13 22.80 -15.35
C ARG A 26 -16.62 22.97 -15.51
N LYS A 27 -15.98 22.13 -16.33
CA LYS A 27 -14.52 22.17 -16.51
C LYS A 27 -14.08 23.43 -17.27
N GLU A 28 -14.71 23.69 -18.42
CA GLU A 28 -14.43 24.87 -19.25
C GLU A 28 -14.74 26.18 -18.50
N ALA A 29 -15.87 26.23 -17.79
CA ALA A 29 -16.26 27.41 -17.03
C ALA A 29 -15.37 27.67 -15.79
N GLN A 30 -14.83 26.63 -15.14
CA GLN A 30 -13.89 26.81 -14.02
C GLN A 30 -12.52 27.32 -14.48
N ASP A 31 -12.05 26.86 -15.63
CA ASP A 31 -10.76 27.29 -16.18
C ASP A 31 -10.86 28.75 -16.68
N GLU A 32 -11.96 29.13 -17.35
CA GLU A 32 -12.23 30.51 -17.76
C GLU A 32 -12.40 31.45 -16.54
N LEU A 33 -13.11 31.02 -15.49
CA LEU A 33 -13.27 31.76 -14.24
C LEU A 33 -11.91 32.07 -13.59
N ARG A 34 -11.02 31.09 -13.51
CA ARG A 34 -9.67 31.28 -12.93
C ARG A 34 -8.82 32.23 -13.77
N GLN A 35 -8.91 32.14 -15.09
CA GLN A 35 -8.15 33.00 -15.99
C GLN A 35 -8.55 34.48 -15.83
N VAL A 36 -9.85 34.78 -15.80
CA VAL A 36 -10.35 36.16 -15.65
C VAL A 36 -9.90 36.80 -14.31
N ILE A 37 -9.89 36.02 -13.23
CA ILE A 37 -9.42 36.49 -11.92
C ILE A 37 -7.90 36.70 -11.93
N ALA A 38 -7.15 35.81 -12.57
CA ALA A 38 -5.70 35.94 -12.71
C ALA A 38 -5.30 37.18 -13.53
N ASP A 39 -6.01 37.45 -14.62
CA ASP A 39 -5.77 38.62 -15.47
C ASP A 39 -6.08 39.94 -14.74
N ALA A 40 -7.18 39.99 -13.97
CA ALA A 40 -7.52 41.16 -13.15
C ALA A 40 -6.57 41.36 -11.96
N PHE A 41 -6.01 40.27 -11.41
CA PHE A 41 -4.98 40.33 -10.38
C PHE A 41 -3.66 40.87 -10.94
N ALA A 42 -3.24 40.40 -12.12
CA ALA A 42 -2.04 40.85 -12.80
C ALA A 42 -2.14 42.31 -13.29
N ALA A 43 -3.34 42.76 -13.68
CA ALA A 43 -3.60 44.14 -14.07
C ALA A 43 -3.80 45.11 -12.89
N HIS A 44 -3.78 44.63 -11.65
CA HIS A 44 -4.10 45.39 -10.44
C HIS A 44 -5.48 46.09 -10.45
N THR A 45 -6.45 45.56 -11.23
CA THR A 45 -7.79 46.15 -11.42
C THR A 45 -8.88 45.47 -10.59
N LEU A 46 -8.54 44.53 -9.70
CA LEU A 46 -9.51 43.76 -8.89
C LEU A 46 -10.62 44.62 -8.22
N TRP A 47 -10.28 45.83 -7.76
CA TRP A 47 -11.20 46.73 -7.07
C TRP A 47 -11.93 47.74 -7.97
N THR A 48 -11.51 47.86 -9.22
CA THR A 48 -12.04 48.82 -10.20
C THR A 48 -12.80 48.16 -11.34
N THR A 49 -12.68 46.84 -11.49
CA THR A 49 -13.44 46.06 -12.46
C THR A 49 -14.90 45.94 -12.03
N ASP A 50 -15.81 46.27 -12.94
CA ASP A 50 -17.24 46.01 -12.78
C ASP A 50 -17.53 44.52 -12.99
N TRP A 51 -17.49 43.76 -11.90
CA TRP A 51 -17.70 42.31 -11.90
C TRP A 51 -19.13 41.91 -12.30
N ASP A 52 -20.13 42.78 -12.14
CA ASP A 52 -21.52 42.47 -12.51
C ASP A 52 -21.72 42.45 -14.04
N GLY A 53 -20.89 43.19 -14.79
CA GLY A 53 -20.88 43.22 -16.25
C GLY A 53 -20.07 42.10 -16.92
N VAL A 54 -19.29 41.31 -16.17
CA VAL A 54 -18.42 40.26 -16.72
C VAL A 54 -19.20 38.94 -16.87
N GLN A 55 -19.30 38.43 -18.11
CA GLN A 55 -19.96 37.16 -18.39
C GLN A 55 -18.99 36.14 -19.02
N LEU A 56 -18.94 34.93 -18.46
CA LEU A 56 -18.13 33.83 -19.00
C LEU A 56 -18.73 33.32 -20.31
N LYS A 57 -17.90 33.18 -21.35
CA LYS A 57 -18.33 32.68 -22.66
C LYS A 57 -18.77 31.21 -22.58
N SER A 58 -18.20 30.45 -21.65
CA SER A 58 -18.54 29.04 -21.39
C SER A 58 -19.93 28.83 -20.76
N LEU A 59 -20.59 29.91 -20.32
CA LEU A 59 -21.95 29.88 -19.76
C LEU A 59 -23.04 30.28 -20.79
N LEU A 60 -22.66 30.61 -22.03
CA LEU A 60 -23.63 30.91 -23.10
C LEU A 60 -24.21 29.61 -23.70
N PRO A 61 -25.52 29.51 -23.92
CA PRO A 61 -26.13 28.34 -24.56
C PRO A 61 -25.64 28.20 -26.00
N LYS A 62 -25.00 27.07 -26.33
CA LYS A 62 -24.58 26.73 -27.69
C LYS A 62 -25.82 26.54 -28.59
N PRO A 63 -25.87 27.11 -29.82
CA PRO A 63 -26.97 26.91 -30.75
C PRO A 63 -27.06 25.43 -31.17
N PRO A 64 -28.27 24.88 -31.37
CA PRO A 64 -28.44 23.46 -31.69
C PRO A 64 -27.91 23.15 -33.10
N PRO A 65 -27.18 22.02 -33.29
CA PRO A 65 -26.82 21.55 -34.62
C PRO A 65 -28.06 21.03 -35.37
N THR A 66 -28.11 21.35 -36.66
CA THR A 66 -29.18 21.04 -37.60
C THR A 66 -29.31 19.54 -37.91
N LEU A 67 -30.55 19.16 -38.25
CA LEU A 67 -31.07 17.80 -38.41
C LEU A 67 -30.29 16.86 -39.35
N GLY A 68 -30.09 15.62 -38.89
CA GLY A 68 -30.09 14.40 -39.72
C GLY A 68 -31.17 13.45 -39.21
N LYS A 69 -32.30 13.36 -39.93
CA LYS A 69 -33.48 12.53 -39.59
C LYS A 69 -33.14 11.03 -39.62
N ARG A 70 -33.57 10.28 -38.59
CA ARG A 70 -34.14 8.93 -38.74
C ARG A 70 -35.15 8.66 -37.61
N LYS A 71 -36.40 8.41 -38.04
CA LYS A 71 -37.60 8.13 -37.25
C LYS A 71 -37.61 6.70 -36.70
N SER A 72 -38.39 6.54 -35.62
CA SER A 72 -39.27 5.42 -35.20
C SER A 72 -38.88 4.86 -33.83
N ASN A 73 -39.75 4.63 -32.85
CA ASN A 73 -41.17 4.96 -32.62
C ASN A 73 -41.40 4.76 -31.10
N GLU A 74 -42.26 5.57 -30.47
CA GLU A 74 -42.64 5.51 -29.04
C GLU A 74 -43.55 4.33 -28.68
N SER A 75 -43.51 3.87 -27.41
CA SER A 75 -44.63 3.95 -26.44
C SER A 75 -44.21 3.47 -25.02
N PRO A 76 -44.93 3.89 -23.94
CA PRO A 76 -44.27 4.37 -22.71
C PRO A 76 -44.75 3.63 -21.42
N PRO A 77 -44.76 4.18 -20.17
CA PRO A 77 -44.18 3.53 -18.99
C PRO A 77 -45.21 3.12 -17.91
N SER A 78 -44.79 2.44 -16.84
CA SER A 78 -45.59 2.39 -15.61
C SER A 78 -44.78 2.48 -14.31
N ASN A 79 -45.29 3.33 -13.41
CA ASN A 79 -44.79 3.72 -12.09
C ASN A 79 -45.04 2.67 -10.99
N LYS A 80 -44.20 2.69 -9.93
CA LYS A 80 -44.55 2.75 -8.47
C LYS A 80 -43.26 2.61 -7.63
N LYS A 81 -42.79 3.64 -6.90
CA LYS A 81 -43.07 3.96 -5.46
C LYS A 81 -43.21 2.69 -4.60
N SER A 82 -42.65 2.52 -3.40
CA SER A 82 -41.85 3.28 -2.44
C SER A 82 -41.85 2.42 -1.16
N LYS A 83 -40.77 2.35 -0.37
CA LYS A 83 -40.82 2.61 1.09
C LYS A 83 -39.49 2.30 1.79
N LYS A 84 -39.19 3.23 2.69
CA LYS A 84 -38.12 3.31 3.68
C LYS A 84 -38.68 2.79 5.01
N SER A 85 -37.88 2.07 5.80
CA SER A 85 -38.02 2.07 7.26
C SER A 85 -36.67 1.84 7.92
N THR A 86 -36.48 2.59 8.99
CA THR A 86 -35.27 2.80 9.79
C THR A 86 -35.49 2.12 11.14
N VAL A 87 -34.51 1.41 11.70
CA VAL A 87 -34.34 1.27 13.16
C VAL A 87 -32.84 1.28 13.49
N LYS A 88 -32.47 2.11 14.49
CA LYS A 88 -31.17 2.24 15.16
C LYS A 88 -31.26 1.61 16.56
N GLN A 89 -30.16 0.99 17.03
CA GLN A 89 -29.57 1.01 18.39
C GLN A 89 -28.35 0.05 18.36
N VAL A 90 -27.07 0.45 18.45
CA VAL A 90 -26.20 0.94 19.55
C VAL A 90 -26.06 -0.01 20.75
N THR A 91 -24.97 -0.79 20.85
CA THR A 91 -23.82 -0.62 21.81
C THR A 91 -22.88 -1.84 21.88
N SER A 92 -21.56 -1.53 21.90
CA SER A 92 -20.43 -2.19 22.58
C SER A 92 -20.22 -3.71 22.57
N GLY A 93 -19.10 -4.14 21.99
CA GLY A 93 -18.47 -5.44 22.26
C GLY A 93 -17.08 -5.52 21.62
N THR A 94 -16.05 -5.49 22.47
CA THR A 94 -14.64 -5.77 22.18
C THR A 94 -14.45 -6.90 21.16
N ALA A 95 -13.71 -6.62 20.09
CA ALA A 95 -13.27 -7.63 19.13
C ALA A 95 -12.28 -8.59 19.81
N SER A 96 -12.79 -9.71 20.33
CA SER A 96 -11.96 -10.87 20.61
C SER A 96 -11.53 -11.44 19.26
N LEU A 97 -10.23 -11.44 19.01
CA LEU A 97 -9.64 -12.24 17.94
C LEU A 97 -10.08 -13.70 18.14
N ASP A 98 -10.48 -14.33 17.04
CA ASP A 98 -10.88 -15.73 17.03
C ASP A 98 -9.68 -16.58 17.53
N LEU A 99 -9.92 -17.55 18.41
CA LEU A 99 -8.87 -18.34 19.06
C LEU A 99 -8.00 -19.07 18.00
N ASN A 100 -8.60 -19.34 16.84
CA ASN A 100 -7.96 -19.96 15.68
C ASN A 100 -6.93 -19.01 15.00
N ASP A 101 -7.18 -17.70 14.98
CA ASP A 101 -6.23 -16.70 14.45
C ASP A 101 -4.97 -16.65 15.32
N GLN A 102 -5.11 -16.79 16.64
CA GLN A 102 -3.97 -16.71 17.58
C GLN A 102 -3.04 -17.94 17.46
N VAL A 103 -3.60 -19.12 17.23
CA VAL A 103 -2.82 -20.36 17.01
C VAL A 103 -2.12 -20.31 15.65
N ALA A 104 -2.81 -19.83 14.61
CA ALA A 104 -2.21 -19.60 13.30
C ALA A 104 -1.07 -18.58 13.38
N LEU A 105 -1.26 -17.46 14.09
CA LEU A 105 -0.24 -16.43 14.36
C LEU A 105 1.00 -16.98 15.07
N ASN A 106 0.83 -17.81 16.12
CA ASN A 106 1.96 -18.39 16.85
C ASN A 106 2.79 -19.36 15.98
N ARG A 107 2.12 -20.22 15.21
CA ARG A 107 2.80 -21.11 14.25
C ARG A 107 3.44 -20.33 13.08
N ARG A 108 2.91 -19.14 12.75
CA ARG A 108 3.49 -18.19 11.79
C ARG A 108 4.80 -17.59 12.31
N ALA A 109 4.80 -17.16 13.57
CA ALA A 109 5.99 -16.65 14.25
C ALA A 109 7.10 -17.72 14.34
N GLU A 110 6.76 -19.00 14.52
CA GLU A 110 7.74 -20.10 14.50
C GLU A 110 8.42 -20.28 13.14
N ARG A 111 7.67 -20.16 12.03
CA ARG A 111 8.24 -20.17 10.66
C ARG A 111 9.21 -19.01 10.47
N PHE A 112 8.86 -17.83 10.94
CA PHE A 112 9.71 -16.63 10.90
C PHE A 112 10.98 -16.78 11.75
N GLN A 113 10.89 -17.29 12.97
CA GLN A 113 12.06 -17.53 13.82
C GLN A 113 13.05 -18.49 13.16
N ARG A 114 12.54 -19.57 12.53
CA ARG A 114 13.36 -20.52 11.79
C ARG A 114 14.10 -19.84 10.64
N GLU A 115 13.43 -19.00 9.86
CA GLU A 115 14.06 -18.34 8.72
C GLU A 115 15.05 -17.24 9.12
N HIS A 116 14.72 -16.45 10.15
CA HIS A 116 15.64 -15.44 10.68
C HIS A 116 16.87 -16.09 11.33
N GLU A 117 16.76 -17.29 11.91
CA GLU A 117 17.90 -18.06 12.39
C GLU A 117 18.77 -18.56 11.22
N ILE A 118 18.15 -19.01 10.10
CA ILE A 118 18.86 -19.40 8.88
C ILE A 118 19.60 -18.21 8.24
N GLU A 119 19.00 -17.02 8.16
CA GLU A 119 19.67 -15.82 7.63
C GLU A 119 20.79 -15.35 8.56
N ARG A 120 20.62 -15.47 9.88
CA ARG A 120 21.67 -15.20 10.86
C ARG A 120 22.85 -16.17 10.71
N GLN A 121 22.59 -17.46 10.49
CA GLN A 121 23.62 -18.47 10.24
C GLN A 121 24.37 -18.23 8.92
N LYS A 122 23.68 -17.77 7.87
CA LYS A 122 24.31 -17.35 6.61
C LYS A 122 25.20 -16.12 6.77
N SER A 123 24.85 -15.20 7.67
CA SER A 123 25.67 -14.03 8.01
C SER A 123 26.91 -14.39 8.84
N LEU A 124 26.85 -15.47 9.63
CA LEU A 124 27.95 -15.93 10.49
C LEU A 124 28.97 -16.83 9.75
N ASN A 125 28.54 -17.58 8.73
CA ASN A 125 29.42 -18.45 7.93
C ASN A 125 29.95 -17.75 6.66
N GLY A 126 30.73 -16.68 6.84
CA GLY A 126 31.38 -15.94 5.76
C GLY A 126 32.39 -16.79 4.98
N GLY A 127 32.09 -17.06 3.70
CA GLY A 127 33.05 -17.54 2.71
C GLY A 127 33.59 -16.39 1.87
N GLN A 128 34.85 -16.01 2.09
CA GLN A 128 35.58 -15.04 1.28
C GLN A 128 35.67 -15.49 -0.20
N THR A 129 35.16 -14.67 -1.12
CA THR A 129 35.72 -14.58 -2.48
C THR A 129 35.88 -13.10 -2.84
N SER A 130 37.12 -12.63 -2.64
CA SER A 130 37.58 -11.33 -3.11
C SER A 130 37.70 -11.37 -4.62
N LEU A 131 36.85 -10.63 -5.32
CA LEU A 131 37.08 -10.26 -6.72
C LEU A 131 36.97 -8.74 -6.84
N LYS A 132 38.14 -8.10 -6.88
CA LYS A 132 38.30 -6.72 -7.33
C LYS A 132 37.78 -6.60 -8.76
N ALA A 133 36.83 -5.70 -9.00
CA ALA A 133 36.43 -5.31 -10.35
C ALA A 133 36.74 -3.82 -10.57
N ASN A 134 37.64 -3.59 -11.54
CA ASN A 134 38.13 -2.32 -12.02
C ASN A 134 37.00 -1.35 -12.43
N SER A 135 37.15 -0.10 -11.99
CA SER A 135 36.46 1.06 -12.57
C SER A 135 37.21 1.52 -13.82
N ARG A 136 36.71 1.22 -15.02
CA ARG A 136 36.99 1.96 -16.25
C ARG A 136 35.83 1.83 -17.23
N ASN A 137 35.31 2.98 -17.65
CA ASN A 137 34.41 3.25 -18.79
C ASN A 137 32.91 2.97 -18.62
N ALA A 138 32.17 4.04 -18.30
CA ALA A 138 30.91 4.38 -19.00
C ALA A 138 30.60 5.88 -18.80
N HIS A 139 31.37 6.74 -19.47
CA HIS A 139 30.87 8.05 -19.90
C HIS A 139 29.97 7.83 -21.13
N LEU A 140 29.03 8.77 -21.33
CA LEU A 140 28.01 8.86 -22.39
C LEU A 140 26.66 8.23 -22.01
N PHE A 141 25.88 8.93 -21.19
CA PHE A 141 24.74 9.71 -21.69
C PHE A 141 24.30 10.70 -20.60
N ASN A 142 24.73 11.94 -20.80
CA ASN A 142 24.25 13.15 -20.14
C ASN A 142 23.56 14.02 -21.21
N HIS A 143 22.66 14.89 -20.74
CA HIS A 143 21.74 15.84 -21.41
C HIS A 143 20.28 15.34 -21.39
N SER A 144 19.34 15.88 -20.59
CA SER A 144 19.31 17.20 -19.94
C SER A 144 18.29 17.29 -18.80
N ARG A 145 18.79 17.70 -17.61
CA ARG A 145 18.34 18.84 -16.77
C ARG A 145 16.98 18.77 -16.04
N THR A 146 16.85 19.05 -14.74
CA THR A 146 17.66 19.84 -13.77
C THR A 146 17.42 19.40 -12.32
N GLY A 147 18.47 19.34 -11.50
CA GLY A 147 18.35 19.21 -10.03
C GLY A 147 19.60 18.58 -9.40
N ILE A 148 20.55 19.43 -9.02
CA ILE A 148 21.87 19.07 -8.48
C ILE A 148 21.70 18.43 -7.09
N TYR A 149 22.15 17.18 -6.93
CA TYR A 149 22.38 16.54 -5.63
C TYR A 149 23.89 16.48 -5.38
N THR A 150 24.36 17.26 -4.41
CA THR A 150 25.69 17.11 -3.80
C THR A 150 25.60 16.08 -2.66
N PRO A 151 26.54 15.12 -2.54
CA PRO A 151 26.54 14.16 -1.46
C PRO A 151 27.05 14.80 -0.16
N SER A 152 26.32 14.53 0.93
CA SER A 152 26.60 14.97 2.30
C SER A 152 28.07 14.74 2.69
N ARG A 153 28.78 15.81 3.07
CA ARG A 153 30.09 15.74 3.73
C ARG A 153 29.98 16.31 5.14
N SER A 154 30.36 15.47 6.08
CA SER A 154 30.67 15.78 7.48
C SER A 154 31.55 17.02 7.61
N ALA A 155 31.15 17.93 8.51
CA ALA A 155 31.88 19.15 8.85
C ALA A 155 33.32 18.84 9.30
N SER A 156 34.28 19.23 8.46
CA SER A 156 35.70 19.33 8.81
C SER A 156 36.01 20.82 9.04
N PRO A 157 36.74 21.21 10.11
CA PRO A 157 36.95 22.60 10.49
C PRO A 157 38.04 23.32 9.67
N TYR A 158 38.49 22.76 8.54
CA TYR A 158 39.43 23.42 7.63
C TYR A 158 38.74 23.74 6.30
N GLY A 159 38.34 25.00 6.15
CA GLY A 159 37.69 25.52 4.95
C GLY A 159 38.63 25.53 3.74
N ASN A 160 38.19 24.93 2.63
CA ASN A 160 38.76 25.19 1.32
C ASN A 160 38.11 26.46 0.78
N ALA A 161 38.93 27.43 0.38
CA ALA A 161 38.53 28.78 -0.01
C ALA A 161 38.02 28.89 -1.47
N ASP A 162 37.40 27.85 -2.03
CA ASP A 162 37.06 27.80 -3.45
C ASP A 162 35.79 26.94 -3.71
N GLU A 163 34.69 27.26 -3.01
CA GLU A 163 33.36 26.78 -3.42
C GLU A 163 32.71 27.80 -4.36
N PRO A 164 32.08 27.36 -5.47
CA PRO A 164 31.30 28.25 -6.32
C PRO A 164 30.17 28.84 -5.48
N GLU A 165 30.21 30.16 -5.32
CA GLU A 165 29.24 30.95 -4.58
C GLU A 165 27.82 30.55 -5.04
N ALA A 166 27.07 29.93 -4.14
CA ALA A 166 25.70 29.53 -4.40
C ALA A 166 24.90 30.77 -4.84
N ASP A 167 24.12 30.66 -5.92
CA ASP A 167 23.34 31.77 -6.47
C ASP A 167 22.56 32.47 -5.33
N PRO A 168 22.83 33.75 -5.03
CA PRO A 168 22.25 34.45 -3.89
C PRO A 168 20.71 34.59 -3.96
N ASN A 169 20.11 34.26 -5.10
CA ASN A 169 18.65 34.19 -5.26
C ASN A 169 18.03 32.83 -4.91
N VAL A 170 18.84 31.82 -4.58
CA VAL A 170 18.36 30.51 -4.13
C VAL A 170 18.43 30.46 -2.60
N ILE A 171 17.26 30.52 -1.96
CA ILE A 171 17.15 30.32 -0.51
C ILE A 171 17.76 28.94 -0.18
N ASP A 172 18.78 28.94 0.68
CA ASP A 172 19.35 27.71 1.23
C ASP A 172 18.34 27.08 2.20
N TRP A 173 17.44 26.27 1.63
CA TRP A 173 16.42 25.53 2.38
C TRP A 173 17.04 24.53 3.36
N ASP A 174 18.30 24.13 3.19
CA ASP A 174 18.98 23.21 4.10
C ASP A 174 19.29 23.91 5.43
N ARG A 175 19.57 25.22 5.41
CA ARG A 175 19.75 26.06 6.61
C ARG A 175 18.49 26.16 7.49
N TYR A 176 17.31 25.91 6.92
CA TYR A 176 16.03 25.88 7.62
C TYR A 176 15.58 24.46 7.99
N THR A 177 16.44 23.45 7.83
CA THR A 177 16.13 22.09 8.28
C THR A 177 16.04 22.07 9.80
N ILE A 178 14.87 21.67 10.32
CA ILE A 178 14.66 21.49 11.75
C ILE A 178 15.59 20.38 12.24
N VAL A 179 16.39 20.67 13.27
CA VAL A 179 17.17 19.67 14.01
C VAL A 179 16.54 19.54 15.38
N GLY A 180 16.14 18.32 15.73
CA GLY A 180 15.50 18.05 17.02
C GLY A 180 16.43 18.23 18.20
N THR A 181 15.90 18.60 19.37
CA THR A 181 16.65 18.74 20.63
C THR A 181 16.11 17.84 21.75
N SER A 182 15.02 17.10 21.51
CA SER A 182 14.40 16.20 22.48
C SER A 182 15.33 15.05 22.86
N LYS A 183 15.47 14.78 24.16
CA LYS A 183 16.22 13.63 24.68
C LYS A 183 15.33 12.46 25.11
N GLU A 184 14.02 12.58 24.91
CA GLU A 184 13.08 11.51 25.23
C GLU A 184 13.29 10.32 24.29
N ILE A 185 13.44 9.12 24.85
CA ILE A 185 13.60 7.91 24.02
C ILE A 185 12.25 7.47 23.45
N PHE A 186 11.24 7.35 24.30
CA PHE A 186 9.89 6.97 23.92
C PHE A 186 8.99 8.19 23.97
N LYS A 187 8.30 8.46 22.86
CA LYS A 187 7.32 9.55 22.76
C LYS A 187 6.25 9.18 21.77
N ASP A 188 5.03 9.60 22.04
CA ASP A 188 3.89 9.23 21.21
C ASP A 188 3.93 9.86 19.83
N TYR A 189 3.36 9.16 18.84
CA TYR A 189 3.15 9.70 17.51
C TYR A 189 2.17 10.87 17.55
N LEU A 190 2.56 12.01 16.99
CA LEU A 190 1.73 13.21 16.95
C LEU A 190 1.14 13.39 15.56
N ARG A 191 -0.13 13.82 15.46
CA ARG A 191 -0.65 14.33 14.18
C ARG A 191 -0.35 15.82 14.12
N LEU A 192 0.69 16.19 13.38
CA LEU A 192 1.12 17.58 13.28
C LEU A 192 0.09 18.39 12.48
N THR A 193 -0.55 19.36 13.14
CA THR A 193 -1.45 20.36 12.54
C THR A 193 -0.83 21.76 12.52
N SER A 194 0.35 21.91 13.14
CA SER A 194 1.15 23.11 13.23
C SER A 194 2.62 22.78 12.99
N GLU A 195 3.45 23.82 12.86
CA GLU A 195 4.89 23.67 12.69
C GLU A 195 5.50 22.92 13.89
N PRO A 196 6.27 21.83 13.66
CA PRO A 196 6.87 21.05 14.73
C PRO A 196 7.97 21.85 15.42
N LYS A 197 7.95 21.88 16.76
CA LYS A 197 8.99 22.55 17.57
C LYS A 197 10.23 21.64 17.69
N PRO A 198 11.46 22.18 17.62
CA PRO A 198 12.68 21.37 17.80
C PRO A 198 12.70 20.54 19.09
N GLU A 199 12.16 21.09 20.18
CA GLU A 199 12.08 20.45 21.50
C GLU A 199 11.24 19.16 21.52
N THR A 200 10.30 19.01 20.58
CA THR A 200 9.45 17.81 20.50
C THR A 200 9.97 16.78 19.51
N ILE A 201 11.11 17.03 18.86
CA ILE A 201 11.71 16.16 17.84
C ILE A 201 13.04 15.62 18.37
N ARG A 202 13.29 14.31 18.23
CA ARG A 202 14.54 13.68 18.68
C ARG A 202 15.66 13.91 17.65
N PRO A 203 16.88 14.33 18.04
CA PRO A 203 18.03 14.40 17.14
C PRO A 203 18.48 12.99 16.72
N TYR A 204 19.25 12.93 15.63
CA TYR A 204 19.68 11.69 14.98
C TYR A 204 20.28 10.64 15.94
N ALA A 205 21.17 11.04 16.85
CA ALA A 205 21.77 10.11 17.82
C ALA A 205 20.72 9.45 18.75
N ILE A 206 19.69 10.22 19.15
CA ILE A 206 18.61 9.72 19.99
C ILE A 206 17.66 8.83 19.18
N LEU A 207 17.45 9.11 17.89
CA LEU A 207 16.68 8.22 17.01
C LEU A 207 17.35 6.84 16.88
N GLN A 208 18.67 6.80 16.75
CA GLN A 208 19.43 5.55 16.69
C GLN A 208 19.28 4.73 17.98
N GLU A 209 19.43 5.37 19.13
CA GLU A 209 19.24 4.72 20.44
C GLU A 209 17.77 4.28 20.64
N THR A 210 16.81 5.09 20.19
CA THR A 210 15.40 4.74 20.22
C THR A 210 15.13 3.44 19.46
N LEU A 211 15.62 3.31 18.21
CA LEU A 211 15.42 2.09 17.44
C LEU A 211 15.98 0.86 18.16
N LYS A 212 17.16 0.99 18.79
CA LYS A 212 17.77 -0.09 19.57
C LYS A 212 16.88 -0.51 20.73
N GLN A 213 16.34 0.44 21.50
CA GLN A 213 15.45 0.12 22.60
C GLN A 213 14.10 -0.45 22.13
N LEU A 214 13.55 0.04 21.02
CA LEU A 214 12.33 -0.51 20.41
C LEU A 214 12.52 -1.97 19.99
N LYS A 215 13.67 -2.30 19.38
CA LYS A 215 14.01 -3.70 19.05
C LYS A 215 14.09 -4.59 20.30
N ASN A 216 14.63 -4.09 21.40
CA ASN A 216 14.69 -4.85 22.66
C ASN A 216 13.29 -5.06 23.24
N ARG A 217 12.45 -4.02 23.29
CA ARG A 217 11.07 -4.11 23.78
C ARG A 217 10.21 -5.06 22.94
N TRP A 218 10.41 -5.09 21.62
CA TRP A 218 9.73 -6.08 20.76
C TRP A 218 10.12 -7.51 21.12
N ARG A 219 11.40 -7.77 21.39
CA ARG A 219 11.89 -9.09 21.84
C ARG A 219 11.32 -9.48 23.21
N GLU A 220 11.08 -8.50 24.08
CA GLU A 220 10.39 -8.67 25.37
C GLU A 220 8.87 -8.83 25.24
N LYS A 221 8.34 -8.99 24.02
CA LYS A 221 6.91 -9.19 23.71
C LYS A 221 6.01 -8.05 24.20
N CYS A 222 6.41 -6.81 23.95
CA CYS A 222 5.54 -5.66 24.19
C CYS A 222 4.30 -5.65 23.26
N SER A 223 3.29 -4.86 23.62
CA SER A 223 2.07 -4.71 22.82
C SER A 223 2.36 -4.10 21.44
N TYR A 224 1.80 -4.71 20.38
CA TYR A 224 1.91 -4.17 19.02
C TYR A 224 1.37 -2.74 18.90
N ALA A 225 0.26 -2.42 19.59
CA ALA A 225 -0.29 -1.07 19.54
C ALA A 225 0.71 -0.01 20.04
N TRP A 226 1.48 -0.36 21.07
CA TRP A 226 2.53 0.51 21.61
C TRP A 226 3.72 0.60 20.65
N ILE A 227 4.24 -0.54 20.15
CA ILE A 227 5.41 -0.51 19.25
C ILE A 227 5.10 0.24 17.94
N CYS A 228 3.91 0.04 17.39
CA CYS A 228 3.44 0.71 16.18
C CYS A 228 3.39 2.24 16.39
N ASN A 229 2.84 2.68 17.54
CA ASN A 229 2.84 4.10 17.90
C ASN A 229 4.27 4.67 17.99
N GLN A 230 5.18 3.98 18.68
CA GLN A 230 6.56 4.44 18.85
C GLN A 230 7.36 4.45 17.54
N LEU A 231 7.16 3.47 16.65
CA LEU A 231 7.79 3.44 15.32
C LEU A 231 7.20 4.48 14.36
N LYS A 232 5.91 4.81 14.49
CA LYS A 232 5.30 5.98 13.82
C LYS A 232 5.96 7.28 14.26
N SER A 233 6.12 7.46 15.57
CA SER A 233 6.82 8.60 16.15
C SER A 233 8.27 8.70 15.66
N LEU A 234 8.99 7.58 15.62
CA LEU A 234 10.38 7.54 15.14
C LEU A 234 10.50 7.95 13.66
N ARG A 235 9.64 7.40 12.79
CA ARG A 235 9.60 7.74 11.36
C ARG A 235 9.14 9.17 11.10
N GLN A 236 8.24 9.69 11.94
CA GLN A 236 7.83 11.09 11.90
C GLN A 236 9.01 12.02 12.13
N ASP A 237 9.83 11.77 13.16
CA ASP A 237 11.00 12.60 13.44
C ASP A 237 12.02 12.57 12.30
N LEU A 238 12.22 11.39 11.68
CA LEU A 238 13.06 11.26 10.48
C LEU A 238 12.52 12.08 9.31
N THR A 239 11.20 12.09 9.13
CA THR A 239 10.52 12.83 8.06
C THR A 239 10.61 14.33 8.27
N VAL A 240 10.32 14.81 9.50
CA VAL A 240 10.39 16.23 9.87
C VAL A 240 11.80 16.79 9.68
N GLN A 241 12.81 16.03 10.07
CA GLN A 241 14.23 16.41 9.91
C GLN A 241 14.79 16.11 8.52
N ARG A 242 13.96 15.61 7.59
CA ARG A 242 14.35 15.24 6.20
C ARG A 242 15.52 14.25 6.11
N ILE A 243 15.68 13.39 7.10
CA ILE A 243 16.77 12.42 7.17
C ILE A 243 16.45 11.22 6.27
N LYS A 244 17.18 11.10 5.16
CA LYS A 244 17.05 10.01 4.19
C LYS A 244 18.39 9.31 4.00
N ASN A 245 18.65 8.28 4.79
CA ASN A 245 19.87 7.47 4.72
C ASN A 245 19.55 6.01 5.02
N GLU A 246 20.59 5.17 5.11
CA GLU A 246 20.48 3.73 5.39
C GLU A 246 19.75 3.44 6.71
N PHE A 247 19.94 4.29 7.72
CA PHE A 247 19.21 4.18 8.98
C PHE A 247 17.71 4.40 8.78
N THR A 248 17.31 5.40 8.01
CA THR A 248 15.90 5.63 7.66
C THR A 248 15.31 4.40 6.97
N VAL A 249 16.00 3.85 5.96
CA VAL A 249 15.57 2.61 5.29
C VAL A 249 15.40 1.48 6.30
N GLN A 250 16.39 1.24 7.16
CA GLN A 250 16.33 0.21 8.19
C GLN A 250 15.13 0.36 9.13
N VAL A 251 14.80 1.58 9.58
CA VAL A 251 13.63 1.84 10.43
C VAL A 251 12.34 1.44 9.72
N TYR A 252 12.18 1.83 8.45
CA TYR A 252 10.99 1.50 7.68
C TYR A 252 10.88 0.01 7.38
N GLU A 253 11.99 -0.66 7.05
CA GLU A 253 11.99 -2.11 6.83
C GLU A 253 11.60 -2.89 8.09
N ILE A 254 12.16 -2.53 9.25
CA ILE A 254 11.84 -3.17 10.52
C ILE A 254 10.36 -2.98 10.85
N HIS A 255 9.85 -1.76 10.71
CA HIS A 255 8.44 -1.50 11.00
C HIS A 255 7.50 -2.23 10.03
N ALA A 256 7.85 -2.30 8.74
CA ALA A 256 7.09 -3.08 7.77
C ALA A 256 7.04 -4.56 8.14
N ARG A 257 8.16 -5.15 8.58
CA ARG A 257 8.20 -6.55 9.03
C ARG A 257 7.36 -6.78 10.28
N MET A 258 7.45 -5.91 11.28
CA MET A 258 6.60 -5.99 12.48
C MET A 258 5.11 -5.85 12.16
N ALA A 259 4.76 -4.99 11.20
CA ALA A 259 3.39 -4.84 10.72
C ALA A 259 2.88 -6.11 10.03
N LEU A 260 3.71 -6.77 9.21
CA LEU A 260 3.36 -8.08 8.61
C LEU A 260 3.15 -9.15 9.70
N GLU A 261 4.04 -9.21 10.70
CA GLU A 261 3.92 -10.14 11.83
C GLU A 261 2.59 -9.96 12.59
N SER A 262 2.14 -8.71 12.69
CA SER A 262 0.93 -8.31 13.41
C SER A 262 -0.32 -8.19 12.52
N ASN A 263 -0.25 -8.66 11.26
CA ASN A 263 -1.36 -8.62 10.30
C ASN A 263 -1.90 -7.20 9.98
N ASP A 264 -1.07 -6.16 10.11
CA ASP A 264 -1.41 -4.76 9.88
C ASP A 264 -1.00 -4.31 8.47
N MET A 265 -1.85 -4.64 7.49
CA MET A 265 -1.57 -4.34 6.08
C MET A 265 -1.64 -2.85 5.75
N VAL A 266 -2.36 -2.05 6.55
CA VAL A 266 -2.43 -0.60 6.35
C VAL A 266 -1.06 0.00 6.66
N GLU A 267 -0.49 -0.37 7.80
CA GLU A 267 0.81 0.13 8.22
C GLU A 267 1.95 -0.38 7.32
N TYR A 268 1.90 -1.66 6.95
CA TYR A 268 2.84 -2.23 6.00
C TYR A 268 2.83 -1.47 4.66
N ASN A 269 1.65 -1.18 4.09
CA ASN A 269 1.54 -0.43 2.84
C ASN A 269 2.11 0.99 2.95
N GLN A 270 1.88 1.66 4.08
CA GLN A 270 2.46 2.98 4.34
C GLN A 270 4.00 2.90 4.35
N CYS A 271 4.57 1.89 5.02
CA CYS A 271 6.01 1.69 5.04
C CYS A 271 6.56 1.38 3.64
N GLN A 272 5.89 0.52 2.89
CA GLN A 272 6.31 0.09 1.56
C GLN A 272 6.32 1.26 0.56
N ALA A 273 5.33 2.15 0.61
CA ALA A 273 5.29 3.34 -0.24
C ALA A 273 6.49 4.27 0.01
N THR A 274 6.88 4.47 1.29
CA THR A 274 8.07 5.25 1.61
C THR A 274 9.37 4.53 1.22
N LEU A 275 9.47 3.22 1.45
CA LEU A 275 10.65 2.43 1.06
C LEU A 275 10.89 2.48 -0.45
N LYS A 276 9.83 2.42 -1.27
CA LYS A 276 9.94 2.61 -2.72
C LYS A 276 10.65 3.92 -3.06
N ALA A 277 10.21 5.03 -2.47
CA ALA A 277 10.82 6.33 -2.71
C ALA A 277 12.28 6.40 -2.21
N LEU A 278 12.59 5.77 -1.07
CA LEU A 278 13.97 5.73 -0.55
C LEU A 278 14.91 4.89 -1.44
N TYR A 279 14.44 3.76 -1.99
CA TYR A 279 15.22 2.95 -2.92
C TYR A 279 15.41 3.62 -4.29
N GLU A 280 14.42 4.39 -4.76
CA GLU A 280 14.54 5.19 -5.98
C GLU A 280 15.61 6.29 -5.85
N LEU A 281 15.92 6.73 -4.63
CA LEU A 281 17.06 7.61 -4.34
C LEU A 281 18.42 6.87 -4.33
N GLY A 282 18.44 5.55 -4.53
CA GLY A 282 19.65 4.74 -4.53
C GLY A 282 20.18 4.41 -3.13
N ILE A 283 19.39 4.65 -2.08
CA ILE A 283 19.79 4.29 -0.71
C ILE A 283 19.75 2.76 -0.57
N PRO A 284 20.85 2.12 -0.12
CA PRO A 284 20.90 0.67 -0.03
C PRO A 284 19.99 0.13 1.08
N GLY A 285 19.58 -1.12 0.92
CA GLY A 285 18.71 -1.85 1.84
C GLY A 285 18.31 -3.20 1.23
N LYS A 286 17.21 -3.77 1.71
CA LYS A 286 16.66 -5.06 1.24
C LYS A 286 15.72 -4.85 0.06
N VAL A 287 16.24 -4.26 -1.02
CA VAL A 287 15.45 -3.83 -2.19
C VAL A 287 14.69 -4.99 -2.83
N GLU A 288 15.35 -6.13 -3.02
CA GLU A 288 14.79 -7.31 -3.69
C GLU A 288 13.70 -7.99 -2.84
N GLU A 289 13.87 -8.07 -1.52
CA GLU A 289 12.86 -8.57 -0.57
C GLU A 289 11.56 -7.75 -0.71
N PHE A 290 11.66 -6.42 -0.61
CA PHE A 290 10.49 -5.53 -0.70
C PHE A 290 9.94 -5.43 -2.13
N THR A 291 10.75 -5.73 -3.14
CA THR A 291 10.29 -5.90 -4.52
C THR A 291 9.38 -7.12 -4.64
N ALA A 292 9.78 -8.26 -4.06
CA ALA A 292 8.98 -9.48 -4.02
C ALA A 292 7.66 -9.26 -3.28
N TYR A 293 7.72 -8.61 -2.11
CA TYR A 293 6.52 -8.28 -1.35
C TYR A 293 5.55 -7.37 -2.10
N ARG A 294 6.05 -6.41 -2.89
CA ARG A 294 5.20 -5.55 -3.72
C ARG A 294 4.50 -6.34 -4.82
N ILE A 295 5.16 -7.31 -5.44
CA ILE A 295 4.52 -8.22 -6.41
C ILE A 295 3.39 -9.00 -5.74
N LEU A 296 3.65 -9.61 -4.57
CA LEU A 296 2.64 -10.36 -3.81
C LEU A 296 1.45 -9.48 -3.40
N MET A 297 1.69 -8.22 -3.04
CA MET A 297 0.61 -7.27 -2.73
C MET A 297 -0.25 -6.90 -3.94
N LEU A 298 0.34 -6.72 -5.12
CA LEU A 298 -0.41 -6.46 -6.34
C LEU A 298 -1.25 -7.67 -6.74
N LEU A 299 -0.78 -8.89 -6.46
CA LEU A 299 -1.56 -10.14 -6.60
C LEU A 299 -2.71 -10.23 -5.60
N HIS A 300 -2.50 -9.82 -4.35
CA HIS A 300 -3.55 -9.72 -3.34
C HIS A 300 -4.66 -8.77 -3.82
N GLY A 301 -4.29 -7.53 -4.19
CA GLY A 301 -5.20 -6.48 -4.66
C GLY A 301 -5.80 -6.72 -6.06
N ARG A 302 -5.40 -7.79 -6.75
CA ARG A 302 -5.83 -8.13 -8.13
C ARG A 302 -5.60 -7.02 -9.15
N ASN A 303 -4.61 -6.16 -8.93
CA ASN A 303 -4.29 -5.08 -9.85
C ASN A 303 -3.39 -5.59 -10.99
N ARG A 304 -3.99 -6.29 -11.97
CA ARG A 304 -3.24 -6.92 -13.08
C ARG A 304 -2.48 -5.90 -13.91
N SER A 305 -3.06 -4.73 -14.15
CA SER A 305 -2.46 -3.69 -14.99
C SER A 305 -1.20 -3.13 -14.32
N GLU A 306 -1.31 -2.74 -13.05
CA GLU A 306 -0.16 -2.23 -12.29
C GLU A 306 0.90 -3.31 -12.07
N LEU A 307 0.50 -4.56 -11.81
CA LEU A 307 1.43 -5.69 -11.71
C LEU A 307 2.25 -5.88 -12.99
N ASN A 308 1.60 -5.90 -14.15
CA ASN A 308 2.28 -6.08 -15.42
C ASN A 308 3.25 -4.93 -15.72
N LEU A 309 2.83 -3.69 -15.44
CA LEU A 309 3.70 -2.52 -15.58
C LEU A 309 4.91 -2.64 -14.65
N TYR A 310 4.68 -2.98 -13.39
CA TYR A 310 5.74 -3.08 -12.40
C TYR A 310 6.75 -4.18 -12.76
N VAL A 311 6.29 -5.38 -13.12
CA VAL A 311 7.16 -6.50 -13.56
C VAL A 311 7.91 -6.15 -14.84
N GLY A 312 7.33 -5.32 -15.71
CA GLY A 312 7.99 -4.79 -16.91
C GLY A 312 9.17 -3.86 -16.60
N GLN A 313 9.08 -3.08 -15.50
CA GLN A 313 10.12 -2.15 -15.05
C GLN A 313 11.29 -2.81 -14.32
N LEU A 314 11.12 -4.06 -13.85
CA LEU A 314 12.16 -4.77 -13.11
C LEU A 314 13.36 -5.11 -14.00
N THR A 315 14.56 -4.85 -13.46
CA THR A 315 15.82 -5.18 -14.12
C THR A 315 16.07 -6.69 -14.14
N ARG A 316 16.94 -7.14 -15.05
CA ARG A 316 17.36 -8.56 -15.11
C ARG A 316 18.01 -9.02 -13.79
N LYS A 317 18.79 -8.16 -13.15
CA LYS A 317 19.43 -8.43 -11.85
C LYS A 317 18.37 -8.68 -10.77
N GLN A 318 17.36 -7.83 -10.66
CA GLN A 318 16.27 -8.01 -9.69
C GLN A 318 15.49 -9.29 -9.96
N LYS A 319 15.19 -9.62 -11.22
CA LYS A 319 14.47 -10.86 -11.59
C LYS A 319 15.25 -12.14 -11.28
N ALA A 320 16.57 -12.05 -11.14
CA ALA A 320 17.41 -13.20 -10.79
C ALA A 320 17.44 -13.49 -9.28
N ASP A 321 17.05 -12.53 -8.44
CA ASP A 321 17.00 -12.71 -7.00
C ASP A 321 15.98 -13.79 -6.59
N PRO A 322 16.30 -14.70 -5.65
CA PRO A 322 15.42 -15.79 -5.26
C PRO A 322 14.04 -15.33 -4.75
N ALA A 323 13.97 -14.22 -4.01
CA ALA A 323 12.70 -13.73 -3.46
C ALA A 323 11.81 -13.16 -4.59
N VAL A 324 12.40 -12.38 -5.49
CA VAL A 324 11.67 -11.81 -6.65
C VAL A 324 11.24 -12.93 -7.60
N ARG A 325 12.11 -13.91 -7.86
CA ARG A 325 11.80 -15.06 -8.70
C ARG A 325 10.63 -15.86 -8.14
N HIS A 326 10.63 -16.14 -6.84
CA HIS A 326 9.52 -16.80 -6.16
C HIS A 326 8.20 -16.04 -6.38
N ALA A 327 8.18 -14.72 -6.16
CA ALA A 327 6.97 -13.91 -6.36
C ALA A 327 6.47 -13.92 -7.83
N LEU A 328 7.39 -13.97 -8.80
CA LEU A 328 7.06 -14.12 -10.23
C LEU A 328 6.52 -15.51 -10.55
N ASP A 329 7.03 -16.56 -9.91
CA ASP A 329 6.53 -17.93 -10.05
C ASP A 329 5.12 -18.07 -9.42
N VAL A 330 4.85 -17.37 -8.32
CA VAL A 330 3.50 -17.25 -7.73
C VAL A 330 2.55 -16.56 -8.71
N GLN A 331 2.96 -15.42 -9.29
CA GLN A 331 2.18 -14.73 -10.33
C GLN A 331 1.85 -15.66 -11.51
N ARG A 332 2.84 -16.42 -11.99
CA ARG A 332 2.67 -17.36 -13.10
C ARG A 332 1.67 -18.46 -12.74
N SER A 333 1.83 -19.07 -11.57
CA SER A 333 0.95 -20.14 -11.08
C SER A 333 -0.50 -19.69 -10.99
N LEU A 334 -0.74 -18.47 -10.47
CA LEU A 334 -2.07 -17.86 -10.42
C LEU A 334 -2.65 -17.59 -11.82
N THR A 335 -1.82 -17.08 -12.74
CA THR A 335 -2.27 -16.76 -14.11
C THR A 335 -2.62 -18.02 -14.89
N MET A 336 -1.89 -19.12 -14.69
CA MET A 336 -2.14 -20.41 -15.33
C MET A 336 -3.21 -21.25 -14.62
N GLY A 337 -3.68 -20.83 -13.43
CA GLY A 337 -4.58 -21.63 -12.61
C GLY A 337 -3.94 -22.90 -12.05
N ASN A 338 -2.61 -22.96 -11.96
CA ASN A 338 -1.88 -24.10 -11.42
C ASN A 338 -1.85 -24.02 -9.89
N TYR A 339 -2.92 -24.53 -9.26
CA TYR A 339 -3.06 -24.52 -7.80
C TYR A 339 -2.00 -25.38 -7.10
N HIS A 340 -1.61 -26.52 -7.68
CA HIS A 340 -0.55 -27.39 -7.14
C HIS A 340 0.76 -26.60 -6.95
N ALA A 341 1.22 -25.96 -8.02
CA ALA A 341 2.43 -25.13 -7.96
C ALA A 341 2.28 -23.95 -7.00
N LEU A 342 1.11 -23.31 -6.95
CA LEU A 342 0.84 -22.21 -6.01
C LEU A 342 1.01 -22.64 -4.56
N PHE A 343 0.45 -23.79 -4.15
CA PHE A 343 0.51 -24.24 -2.76
C PHE A 343 1.89 -24.76 -2.38
N LEU A 344 2.65 -25.34 -3.32
CA LEU A 344 4.07 -25.61 -3.12
C LEU A 344 4.88 -24.32 -2.90
N LEU A 345 4.61 -23.27 -3.68
CA LEU A 345 5.26 -21.97 -3.52
C LEU A 345 4.85 -21.30 -2.20
N TYR A 346 3.60 -21.45 -1.77
CA TYR A 346 3.12 -20.92 -0.50
C TYR A 346 3.85 -21.55 0.71
N LEU A 347 4.04 -22.88 0.70
CA LEU A 347 4.77 -23.58 1.75
C LEU A 347 6.26 -23.23 1.79
N ASN A 348 6.84 -22.88 0.64
CA ASN A 348 8.26 -22.54 0.48
C ASN A 348 8.47 -21.05 0.22
N ALA A 349 7.63 -20.19 0.77
CA ALA A 349 7.75 -18.74 0.59
C ALA A 349 9.00 -18.20 1.32
N PRO A 350 9.85 -17.41 0.64
CA PRO A 350 11.01 -16.79 1.26
C PRO A 350 10.61 -15.55 2.08
N ASN A 351 11.40 -15.29 3.11
CA ASN A 351 11.24 -14.22 4.08
C ASN A 351 9.79 -14.19 4.62
N MET A 352 9.22 -13.00 4.78
CA MET A 352 7.85 -12.82 5.23
C MET A 352 6.82 -12.92 4.10
N GLY A 353 7.17 -13.53 2.96
CA GLY A 353 6.28 -13.64 1.80
C GLY A 353 4.97 -14.37 2.12
N ALA A 354 5.03 -15.41 2.96
CA ALA A 354 3.87 -16.17 3.40
C ALA A 354 2.81 -15.29 4.09
N TYR A 355 3.23 -14.32 4.93
CA TYR A 355 2.32 -13.41 5.63
C TYR A 355 1.46 -12.59 4.64
N ILE A 356 2.04 -12.19 3.51
CA ILE A 356 1.31 -11.46 2.46
C ILE A 356 0.39 -12.41 1.69
N MET A 357 0.86 -13.64 1.42
CA MET A 357 0.09 -14.66 0.71
C MET A 357 -1.16 -15.09 1.48
N ASP A 358 -1.10 -15.14 2.82
CA ASP A 358 -2.23 -15.50 3.68
C ASP A 358 -3.50 -14.67 3.37
N HIS A 359 -3.35 -13.41 2.96
CA HIS A 359 -4.47 -12.53 2.61
C HIS A 359 -5.25 -12.93 1.35
N PHE A 360 -4.69 -13.80 0.53
CA PHE A 360 -5.37 -14.27 -0.69
C PHE A 360 -5.38 -15.79 -0.86
N ILE A 361 -4.70 -16.55 -0.01
CA ILE A 361 -4.64 -18.00 -0.15
C ILE A 361 -6.01 -18.67 -0.01
N ASP A 362 -6.86 -18.24 0.93
CA ASP A 362 -8.20 -18.82 1.09
C ASP A 362 -9.08 -18.63 -0.17
N ARG A 363 -8.95 -17.48 -0.82
CA ARG A 363 -9.58 -17.24 -2.12
C ARG A 363 -9.10 -18.29 -3.14
N GLU A 364 -7.80 -18.54 -3.20
CA GLU A 364 -7.24 -19.49 -4.17
C GLU A 364 -7.56 -20.95 -3.80
N ARG A 365 -7.70 -21.29 -2.52
CA ARG A 365 -8.21 -22.59 -2.05
C ARG A 365 -9.61 -22.86 -2.59
N ILE A 366 -10.53 -21.89 -2.49
CA ILE A 366 -11.87 -22.04 -3.07
C ILE A 366 -11.82 -22.18 -4.60
N ARG A 367 -10.97 -21.42 -5.29
CA ARG A 367 -10.82 -21.57 -6.76
C ARG A 367 -10.32 -22.95 -7.15
N ALA A 368 -9.31 -23.45 -6.44
CA ALA A 368 -8.78 -24.80 -6.66
C ALA A 368 -9.87 -25.86 -6.39
N MET A 369 -10.61 -25.73 -5.29
CA MET A 369 -11.73 -26.61 -4.96
C MET A 369 -12.83 -26.62 -6.02
N MET A 370 -13.18 -25.47 -6.60
CA MET A 370 -14.15 -25.40 -7.70
C MET A 370 -13.69 -26.19 -8.94
N VAL A 371 -12.38 -26.27 -9.18
CA VAL A 371 -11.81 -27.08 -10.28
C VAL A 371 -11.81 -28.55 -9.90
N ILE A 372 -11.32 -28.89 -8.71
CA ILE A 372 -11.24 -30.26 -8.19
C ILE A 372 -12.62 -30.92 -8.17
N THR A 373 -13.63 -30.25 -7.59
CA THR A 373 -14.98 -30.81 -7.47
C THR A 373 -15.70 -31.02 -8.80
N ARG A 374 -15.25 -30.40 -9.89
CA ARG A 374 -15.75 -30.68 -11.24
C ARG A 374 -15.06 -31.87 -11.90
N ALA A 375 -13.83 -32.15 -11.52
CA ALA A 375 -13.03 -33.24 -12.08
C ALA A 375 -13.31 -34.60 -11.38
N TYR A 376 -13.66 -34.58 -10.09
CA TYR A 376 -13.87 -35.78 -9.28
C TYR A 376 -15.32 -35.92 -8.83
N ARG A 377 -15.78 -37.17 -8.66
CA ARG A 377 -17.08 -37.47 -8.02
C ARG A 377 -17.00 -37.37 -6.50
N SER A 378 -15.95 -37.93 -5.92
CA SER A 378 -15.65 -37.87 -4.48
C SER A 378 -14.15 -37.78 -4.27
N ILE A 379 -13.71 -37.09 -3.21
CA ILE A 379 -12.28 -36.89 -2.92
C ILE A 379 -11.98 -36.99 -1.43
N SER A 380 -10.85 -37.61 -1.09
CA SER A 380 -10.41 -37.75 0.30
C SER A 380 -10.04 -36.40 0.91
N LEU A 381 -10.44 -36.20 2.18
CA LEU A 381 -10.08 -35.02 2.96
C LEU A 381 -8.55 -34.90 3.12
N SER A 382 -7.83 -36.02 3.29
CA SER A 382 -6.37 -36.03 3.37
C SER A 382 -5.67 -35.66 2.07
N PHE A 383 -6.32 -35.86 0.93
CA PHE A 383 -5.80 -35.35 -0.34
C PHE A 383 -5.93 -33.82 -0.38
N LEU A 384 -7.11 -33.29 -0.03
CA LEU A 384 -7.36 -31.84 -0.01
C LEU A 384 -6.44 -31.11 0.98
N GLU A 385 -6.23 -31.68 2.16
CA GLU A 385 -5.29 -31.16 3.17
C GLU A 385 -3.91 -30.90 2.56
N LYS A 386 -3.33 -31.93 1.92
CA LYS A 386 -1.97 -31.87 1.35
C LYS A 386 -1.92 -30.98 0.10
N GLU A 387 -2.89 -31.14 -0.80
CA GLU A 387 -2.89 -30.45 -2.09
C GLU A 387 -3.14 -28.93 -1.96
N LEU A 388 -3.93 -28.52 -0.96
CA LEU A 388 -4.29 -27.12 -0.72
C LEU A 388 -3.56 -26.50 0.48
N ALA A 389 -2.51 -27.19 0.95
CA ALA A 389 -1.63 -26.78 2.04
C ALA A 389 -2.40 -26.29 3.27
N PHE A 390 -3.36 -27.08 3.74
CA PHE A 390 -3.94 -26.89 5.07
C PHE A 390 -2.97 -27.40 6.14
N ASP A 391 -3.03 -26.81 7.33
CA ASP A 391 -2.15 -27.18 8.43
C ASP A 391 -2.50 -28.57 8.99
N ASP A 392 -3.79 -28.92 9.02
CA ASP A 392 -4.30 -30.22 9.43
C ASP A 392 -5.71 -30.50 8.85
N LEU A 393 -6.19 -31.73 9.09
CA LEU A 393 -7.51 -32.18 8.66
C LEU A 393 -8.66 -31.38 9.31
N ASP A 394 -8.46 -30.90 10.54
CA ASP A 394 -9.49 -30.14 11.25
C ASP A 394 -9.66 -28.76 10.62
N ALA A 395 -8.57 -28.06 10.35
CA ALA A 395 -8.54 -26.79 9.59
C ALA A 395 -9.17 -26.96 8.20
N THR A 396 -8.89 -28.09 7.53
CA THR A 396 -9.53 -28.41 6.24
C THR A 396 -11.05 -28.51 6.41
N ARG A 397 -11.53 -29.21 7.45
CA ARG A 397 -12.96 -29.38 7.72
C ARG A 397 -13.63 -28.06 8.09
N VAL A 398 -13.06 -27.30 9.02
CA VAL A 398 -13.54 -25.97 9.44
C VAL A 398 -13.63 -25.02 8.23
N PHE A 399 -12.64 -25.10 7.33
CA PHE A 399 -12.70 -24.36 6.08
C PHE A 399 -13.89 -24.79 5.22
N LEU A 400 -14.12 -26.09 5.00
CA LEU A 400 -15.27 -26.58 4.25
C LEU A 400 -16.61 -26.15 4.88
N GLU A 401 -16.73 -26.23 6.19
CA GLU A 401 -17.92 -25.87 6.97
C GLU A 401 -18.21 -24.37 6.88
N SER A 402 -17.19 -23.52 7.04
CA SER A 402 -17.32 -22.07 6.90
C SER A 402 -17.76 -21.65 5.49
N HIS A 403 -17.53 -22.50 4.49
CA HIS A 403 -17.95 -22.32 3.09
C HIS A 403 -19.20 -23.12 2.72
N LYS A 404 -19.88 -23.74 3.71
CA LYS A 404 -21.10 -24.56 3.52
C LYS A 404 -20.91 -25.68 2.50
N SER A 405 -19.71 -26.23 2.42
CA SER A 405 -19.30 -27.23 1.41
C SER A 405 -18.90 -28.58 2.01
N SER A 406 -19.09 -28.78 3.31
CA SER A 406 -18.76 -29.98 4.07
C SER A 406 -19.77 -31.13 3.86
N TYR A 407 -20.02 -31.51 2.60
CA TYR A 407 -20.86 -32.66 2.27
C TYR A 407 -19.98 -33.90 2.15
N PHE A 408 -20.14 -34.85 3.05
CA PHE A 408 -19.34 -36.08 3.05
C PHE A 408 -20.20 -37.28 2.64
N THR A 409 -19.61 -38.17 1.84
CA THR A 409 -20.23 -39.45 1.49
C THR A 409 -20.31 -40.41 2.69
N ASN A 410 -19.40 -40.25 3.65
CA ASN A 410 -19.27 -41.04 4.88
C ASN A 410 -19.14 -40.12 6.11
N PRO A 411 -20.22 -39.43 6.52
CA PRO A 411 -20.15 -38.39 7.56
C PRO A 411 -19.73 -38.90 8.94
N GLN A 412 -19.99 -40.17 9.26
CA GLN A 412 -19.66 -40.81 10.53
C GLN A 412 -18.22 -41.36 10.59
N ALA A 413 -17.49 -41.34 9.46
CA ALA A 413 -16.11 -41.83 9.40
C ALA A 413 -15.15 -40.85 10.11
N PRO A 414 -13.99 -41.32 10.60
CA PRO A 414 -12.94 -40.44 11.08
C PRO A 414 -12.40 -39.57 9.93
N ASP A 415 -11.88 -38.38 10.25
CA ASP A 415 -11.45 -37.39 9.25
C ASP A 415 -10.47 -37.92 8.19
N LYS A 416 -9.57 -38.82 8.57
CA LYS A 416 -8.60 -39.45 7.65
C LYS A 416 -9.28 -40.24 6.53
N GLU A 417 -10.48 -40.76 6.80
CA GLU A 417 -11.25 -41.59 5.87
C GLU A 417 -12.41 -40.82 5.24
N LYS A 418 -12.67 -39.58 5.68
CA LYS A 418 -13.76 -38.77 5.13
C LYS A 418 -13.52 -38.45 3.66
N ASN A 419 -14.55 -38.66 2.87
CA ASN A 419 -14.59 -38.37 1.45
C ASN A 419 -15.65 -37.32 1.17
N LEU A 420 -15.22 -36.17 0.66
CA LEU A 420 -16.08 -35.09 0.22
C LEU A 420 -16.88 -35.53 -1.01
N ASP A 421 -18.20 -35.34 -0.97
CA ASP A 421 -19.11 -35.45 -2.11
C ASP A 421 -19.01 -34.19 -2.96
N CYS A 422 -18.27 -34.28 -4.06
CA CYS A 422 -17.99 -33.16 -4.93
C CYS A 422 -19.27 -32.60 -5.56
N LYS A 423 -20.23 -33.47 -5.93
CA LYS A 423 -21.46 -33.03 -6.62
C LYS A 423 -22.28 -32.09 -5.73
N SER A 424 -22.42 -32.45 -4.46
CA SER A 424 -23.17 -31.67 -3.47
C SER A 424 -22.45 -30.37 -3.10
N ALA A 425 -21.11 -30.35 -3.11
CA ALA A 425 -20.31 -29.18 -2.76
C ALA A 425 -20.26 -28.07 -3.85
N ILE A 426 -20.34 -28.42 -5.14
CA ILE A 426 -20.22 -27.48 -6.28
C ILE A 426 -21.03 -26.18 -6.13
N PRO A 427 -22.35 -26.20 -5.88
CA PRO A 427 -23.15 -24.98 -5.85
C PRO A 427 -22.72 -24.05 -4.70
N TYR A 428 -22.38 -24.60 -3.55
CA TYR A 428 -21.97 -23.84 -2.38
C TYR A 428 -20.57 -23.23 -2.52
N LEU A 429 -19.64 -23.93 -3.18
CA LEU A 429 -18.32 -23.38 -3.48
C LEU A 429 -18.41 -22.18 -4.42
N ALA A 430 -19.24 -22.27 -5.46
CA ALA A 430 -19.46 -21.15 -6.38
C ALA A 430 -20.13 -19.96 -5.67
N GLN A 431 -21.15 -20.23 -4.85
CA GLN A 431 -21.82 -19.20 -4.04
C GLN A 431 -20.85 -18.54 -3.04
N SER A 432 -20.07 -19.34 -2.31
CA SER A 432 -19.15 -18.82 -1.31
C SER A 432 -18.01 -18.02 -1.92
N TYR A 433 -17.51 -18.44 -3.09
CA TYR A 433 -16.57 -17.65 -3.88
C TYR A 433 -17.15 -16.27 -4.21
N GLU A 434 -18.42 -16.26 -4.64
CA GLU A 434 -19.10 -15.06 -5.07
C GLU A 434 -19.35 -14.07 -3.91
N GLU A 435 -19.81 -14.59 -2.78
CA GLU A 435 -20.16 -13.81 -1.59
C GLU A 435 -18.93 -13.27 -0.85
N LYS A 436 -17.91 -14.13 -0.63
CA LYS A 436 -16.75 -13.79 0.20
C LYS A 436 -15.60 -13.20 -0.58
N TYR A 437 -15.39 -13.64 -1.82
CA TYR A 437 -14.14 -13.38 -2.54
C TYR A 437 -14.34 -12.64 -3.85
N ARG A 438 -15.51 -12.56 -4.49
CA ARG A 438 -15.63 -11.90 -5.81
C ARG A 438 -15.13 -10.47 -5.79
N ARG A 439 -15.57 -9.70 -4.80
CA ARG A 439 -15.16 -8.31 -4.59
C ARG A 439 -13.97 -8.29 -3.63
N VAL A 440 -12.94 -7.53 -3.97
CA VAL A 440 -11.87 -7.22 -3.02
C VAL A 440 -12.51 -6.33 -1.96
N GLY A 441 -12.88 -6.93 -0.82
CA GLY A 441 -13.40 -6.18 0.32
C GLY A 441 -12.26 -5.35 0.90
N ILE A 442 -12.10 -4.11 0.43
CA ILE A 442 -11.26 -3.13 1.12
C ILE A 442 -12.00 -2.75 2.40
N LYS A 443 -11.87 -3.56 3.45
CA LYS A 443 -12.20 -3.13 4.81
C LYS A 443 -11.14 -2.09 5.19
N GLY A 444 -11.54 -0.81 5.22
CA GLY A 444 -10.72 0.27 5.82
C GLY A 444 -10.13 1.31 4.86
N ALA A 445 -10.85 1.73 3.84
CA ALA A 445 -10.56 3.00 3.15
C ALA A 445 -11.68 4.01 3.43
N ILE A 446 -11.60 4.69 4.58
CA ILE A 446 -11.91 6.12 4.78
C ILE A 446 -10.97 6.63 5.87
#